data_AF-A0A5C5WLW2-F1
#
_entry.id   AF-A0A5C5WLW2-F1
#
_cell.length_a   1.000
_cell.length_b   1.000
_cell.length_c   1.000
_cell.angle_alpha   90.00
_cell.angle_beta   90.00
_cell.angle_gamma   90.00
#
_symmetry.space_group_name_H-M   'P 1'
#
loop_
_entity.id
_entity.type
_entity.pdbx_description
1 polymer ?
#
loop_
_entity_poly.entity_id
_entity_poly.type
_entity_poly.pdbx_seq_one_letter_code
_entity_poly.pdbx_strand_id
1 'polypeptide(L)'
;MSKLPKRSKTFNVGKDIGGAVYMHRSYMDLLPGVVAECFKLIEHKMQFSVVKYAEKTETVSFIESSDFDLVDEPTVGEFATVTFGGKVKRRKRLSDPYIYHHKWLFVKDDYVGFDVEESKQRSLAWLALDGIDKKRIGRLSYWQEHVLPRLTPGKETWLNSEEMASRLGVSSCELSHLREAGKLSYKKKGNAFLYIVDDEVNE
;
A
#
# COMPACT_ATOMS: atom_id res chain seq x y z
N MET A 1 -9.98 9.67 17.65
CA MET A 1 -10.16 8.99 16.34
C MET A 1 -9.36 9.74 15.28
N SER A 2 -8.45 9.06 14.59
CA SER A 2 -7.70 9.64 13.46
C SER A 2 -8.66 9.92 12.30
N LYS A 3 -8.71 11.17 11.85
CA LYS A 3 -9.60 11.58 10.74
C LYS A 3 -8.98 11.18 9.41
N LEU A 4 -9.77 10.53 8.55
CA LEU A 4 -9.33 10.22 7.19
C LEU A 4 -9.00 11.51 6.41
N PRO A 5 -7.96 11.50 5.57
CA PRO A 5 -7.71 12.57 4.62
C PRO A 5 -8.88 12.72 3.65
N LYS A 6 -8.94 13.85 2.95
CA LYS A 6 -9.97 14.13 1.95
C LYS A 6 -9.36 14.18 0.55
N ARG A 7 -10.18 13.85 -0.45
CA ARG A 7 -9.85 14.07 -1.86
C ARG A 7 -9.67 15.55 -2.15
N SER A 8 -9.06 15.85 -3.29
CA SER A 8 -8.86 17.21 -3.78
C SER A 8 -10.20 17.92 -3.86
N LYS A 9 -10.29 19.10 -3.25
CA LYS A 9 -11.52 19.91 -3.30
C LYS A 9 -11.82 20.41 -4.69
N THR A 10 -10.77 20.71 -5.47
CA THR A 10 -10.89 21.29 -6.81
C THR A 10 -11.48 20.29 -7.79
N PHE A 11 -11.02 19.04 -7.74
CA PHE A 11 -11.38 18.01 -8.73
C PHE A 11 -12.35 16.95 -8.19
N ASN A 12 -12.65 16.97 -6.89
CA ASN A 12 -13.43 15.95 -6.16
C ASN A 12 -12.82 14.53 -6.19
N VAL A 13 -11.68 14.36 -6.86
CA VAL A 13 -10.84 13.17 -6.93
C VAL A 13 -9.39 13.61 -6.98
N GLY A 14 -8.49 12.74 -6.51
CA GLY A 14 -7.07 13.00 -6.40
C GLY A 14 -6.64 13.33 -4.97
N LYS A 15 -5.35 13.11 -4.70
CA LYS A 15 -4.71 13.41 -3.43
C LYS A 15 -3.85 14.67 -3.56
N ASP A 16 -4.14 15.69 -2.76
CA ASP A 16 -3.32 16.90 -2.71
C ASP A 16 -2.05 16.67 -1.87
N ILE A 17 -0.88 16.86 -2.47
CA ILE A 17 0.43 16.76 -1.79
C ILE A 17 1.35 17.87 -2.30
N GLY A 18 1.80 18.74 -1.39
CA GLY A 18 2.82 19.74 -1.69
C GLY A 18 2.42 20.73 -2.81
N GLY A 19 1.13 21.07 -2.90
CA GLY A 19 0.60 21.98 -3.94
C GLY A 19 0.38 21.34 -5.31
N ALA A 20 0.43 20.01 -5.40
CA ALA A 20 0.07 19.24 -6.59
C ALA A 20 -1.04 18.25 -6.27
N VAL A 21 -1.85 17.90 -7.27
CA VAL A 21 -2.84 16.82 -7.18
C VAL A 21 -2.30 15.57 -7.87
N TYR A 22 -2.45 14.42 -7.20
CA TYR A 22 -2.09 13.11 -7.72
C TYR A 22 -3.35 12.30 -7.96
N MET A 23 -3.49 11.69 -9.13
CA MET A 23 -4.73 11.05 -9.55
C MET A 23 -4.44 9.86 -10.47
N HIS A 24 -5.32 8.86 -10.46
CA HIS A 24 -5.20 7.74 -11.39
C HIS A 24 -5.49 8.19 -12.84
N ARG A 25 -4.81 7.58 -13.81
CA ARG A 25 -4.89 7.96 -15.24
C ARG A 25 -6.31 7.93 -15.83
N SER A 26 -7.20 7.11 -15.27
CA SER A 26 -8.62 7.03 -15.70
C SER A 26 -9.40 8.31 -15.47
N TYR A 27 -8.86 9.26 -14.70
CA TYR A 27 -9.48 10.54 -14.40
C TYR A 27 -8.66 11.73 -14.93
N MET A 28 -7.71 11.48 -15.85
CA MET A 28 -6.89 12.53 -16.45
C MET A 28 -7.74 13.59 -17.17
N ASP A 29 -8.90 13.21 -17.68
CA ASP A 29 -9.85 14.08 -18.38
C ASP A 29 -10.48 15.15 -17.47
N LEU A 30 -10.37 15.00 -16.15
CA LEU A 30 -10.80 16.01 -15.18
C LEU A 30 -9.76 17.12 -14.98
N LEU A 31 -8.53 16.95 -15.48
CA LEU A 31 -7.46 17.93 -15.37
C LEU A 31 -7.52 18.94 -16.53
N PRO A 32 -6.87 20.12 -16.38
CA PRO A 32 -6.82 21.11 -17.44
C PRO A 32 -6.19 20.57 -18.74
N GLY A 33 -6.64 21.08 -19.89
CA GLY A 33 -6.26 20.57 -21.22
C GLY A 33 -4.76 20.49 -21.51
N VAL A 34 -3.94 21.32 -20.83
CA VAL A 34 -2.48 21.26 -20.89
C VAL A 34 -1.91 19.89 -20.50
N VAL A 35 -2.64 19.11 -19.69
CA VAL A 35 -2.25 17.73 -19.33
C VAL A 35 -2.30 16.81 -20.54
N ALA A 36 -3.32 16.92 -21.39
CA ALA A 36 -3.41 16.14 -22.63
C ALA A 36 -2.32 16.54 -23.63
N GLU A 37 -1.98 17.83 -23.72
CA GLU A 37 -0.86 18.33 -24.53
C GLU A 37 0.48 17.76 -24.04
N CYS A 38 0.70 17.77 -22.72
CA CYS A 38 1.88 17.17 -22.11
C CYS A 38 1.94 15.65 -22.34
N PHE A 39 0.79 14.96 -22.32
CA PHE A 39 0.70 13.51 -22.51
C PHE A 39 1.14 13.07 -23.92
N LYS A 40 0.76 13.80 -24.97
CA LYS A 40 1.17 13.53 -26.36
C LYS A 40 2.70 13.44 -26.52
N LEU A 41 3.47 14.15 -25.69
CA LEU A 41 4.93 14.11 -25.75
C LEU A 41 5.55 12.81 -25.22
N ILE A 42 4.77 12.00 -24.47
CA ILE A 42 5.24 10.79 -23.78
C ILE A 42 4.39 9.53 -24.05
N GLU A 43 3.23 9.63 -24.71
CA GLU A 43 2.23 8.55 -24.81
C GLU A 43 2.75 7.22 -25.39
N HIS A 44 3.68 7.28 -26.36
CA HIS A 44 4.30 6.08 -26.95
C HIS A 44 5.62 5.68 -26.29
N LYS A 45 5.98 6.30 -25.17
CA LYS A 45 7.32 6.16 -24.58
C LYS A 45 7.34 5.62 -23.16
N MET A 46 6.18 5.50 -22.51
CA MET A 46 6.04 4.86 -21.20
C MET A 46 4.59 4.52 -20.88
N GLN A 47 4.38 3.49 -20.08
CA GLN A 47 3.12 3.25 -19.39
C GLN A 47 3.14 3.95 -18.04
N PHE A 48 1.98 4.41 -17.59
CA PHE A 48 1.83 5.04 -16.28
C PHE A 48 0.44 4.74 -15.72
N SER A 49 0.30 4.85 -14.41
CA SER A 49 -0.98 4.69 -13.69
C SER A 49 -1.39 5.97 -12.98
N VAL A 50 -0.41 6.81 -12.62
CA VAL A 50 -0.65 8.04 -11.84
C VAL A 50 -0.22 9.27 -12.63
N VAL A 51 -1.08 10.29 -12.63
CA VAL A 51 -0.78 11.64 -13.09
C VAL A 51 -0.62 12.55 -11.88
N LYS A 52 0.46 13.33 -11.87
CA LYS A 52 0.66 14.43 -10.94
C LYS A 52 0.53 15.75 -11.70
N TYR A 53 -0.44 16.57 -11.35
CA TYR A 53 -0.61 17.92 -11.90
C TYR A 53 -0.18 18.96 -10.87
N ALA A 54 0.75 19.83 -11.24
CA ALA A 54 1.35 20.83 -10.36
C ALA A 54 1.35 22.22 -11.02
N GLU A 55 0.21 22.91 -10.94
CA GLU A 55 -0.04 24.22 -11.55
C GLU A 55 1.01 25.26 -11.18
N LYS A 56 1.33 25.42 -9.89
CA LYS A 56 2.32 26.41 -9.41
C LYS A 56 3.72 26.24 -10.00
N THR A 57 4.07 25.02 -10.39
CA THR A 57 5.38 24.72 -10.99
C THR A 57 5.29 24.50 -12.49
N GLU A 58 4.08 24.64 -13.06
CA GLU A 58 3.80 24.43 -14.48
C GLU A 58 4.30 23.07 -14.99
N THR A 59 4.06 22.00 -14.21
CA THR A 59 4.48 20.66 -14.58
C THR A 59 3.39 19.61 -14.46
N VAL A 60 3.52 18.58 -15.30
CA VAL A 60 2.76 17.34 -15.25
C VAL A 60 3.75 16.19 -15.14
N SER A 61 3.58 15.27 -14.18
CA SER A 61 4.33 14.02 -14.15
C SER A 61 3.45 12.84 -14.45
N PHE A 62 3.91 11.97 -15.35
CA PHE A 62 3.32 10.69 -15.68
C PHE A 62 4.15 9.60 -15.01
N ILE A 63 3.55 8.89 -14.06
CA ILE A 63 4.25 8.06 -13.08
C ILE A 63 3.82 6.61 -13.22
N GLU A 64 4.80 5.74 -13.46
CA GLU A 64 4.63 4.30 -13.42
C GLU A 64 4.27 3.85 -12.00
N SER A 65 3.23 3.04 -11.89
CA SER A 65 2.86 2.32 -10.66
C SER A 65 2.08 1.08 -11.10
N SER A 66 2.81 0.06 -11.55
CA SER A 66 2.22 -1.14 -12.17
C SER A 66 1.47 -2.02 -11.17
N ASP A 67 1.72 -1.85 -9.88
CA ASP A 67 1.07 -2.52 -8.76
C ASP A 67 -0.11 -1.72 -8.18
N PHE A 68 -0.50 -0.59 -8.80
CA PHE A 68 -1.51 0.35 -8.26
C PHE A 68 -2.82 -0.31 -7.82
N ASP A 69 -3.35 -1.18 -8.68
CA ASP A 69 -4.60 -1.89 -8.42
C ASP A 69 -4.38 -3.17 -7.59
N LEU A 70 -3.14 -3.66 -7.48
CA LEU A 70 -2.83 -4.99 -6.93
C LEU A 70 -2.47 -5.00 -5.44
N VAL A 71 -1.90 -3.90 -4.91
CA VAL A 71 -1.40 -3.85 -3.53
C VAL A 71 -1.90 -2.62 -2.78
N ASP A 72 -1.97 -2.69 -1.45
CA ASP A 72 -2.44 -1.58 -0.61
C ASP A 72 -1.59 -0.31 -0.72
N GLU A 73 -0.27 -0.49 -0.70
CA GLU A 73 0.72 0.59 -0.80
C GLU A 73 1.55 0.45 -2.10
N PRO A 74 1.01 0.84 -3.26
CA PRO A 74 1.67 0.64 -4.53
C PRO A 74 2.90 1.53 -4.68
N THR A 75 3.86 1.05 -5.46
CA THR A 75 5.19 1.66 -5.57
C THR A 75 5.25 2.71 -6.68
N VAL A 76 6.06 3.73 -6.44
CA VAL A 76 6.43 4.74 -7.43
C VAL A 76 7.59 4.20 -8.27
N GLY A 77 7.30 3.94 -9.55
CA GLY A 77 8.26 3.49 -10.55
C GLY A 77 9.01 4.62 -11.23
N GLU A 78 9.38 4.42 -12.50
CA GLU A 78 9.94 5.49 -13.31
C GLU A 78 8.87 6.51 -13.72
N PHE A 79 9.30 7.74 -14.01
CA PHE A 79 8.37 8.79 -14.41
C PHE A 79 8.99 9.83 -15.33
N ALA A 80 8.14 10.42 -16.16
CA ALA A 80 8.46 11.59 -16.97
C ALA A 80 7.73 12.80 -16.42
N THR A 81 8.47 13.88 -16.17
CA THR A 81 7.91 15.21 -15.90
C THR A 81 8.01 16.05 -17.15
N VAL A 82 6.89 16.65 -17.54
CA VAL A 82 6.75 17.55 -18.68
C VAL A 82 6.38 18.93 -18.14
N THR A 83 7.10 19.98 -18.54
CA THR A 83 6.70 21.36 -18.26
C THR A 83 5.61 21.81 -19.22
N PHE A 84 4.83 22.84 -18.89
CA PHE A 84 3.82 23.37 -19.82
C PHE A 84 4.45 23.91 -21.12
N GLY A 85 5.72 24.35 -21.07
CA GLY A 85 6.52 24.66 -22.26
C GLY A 85 7.08 23.45 -23.03
N GLY A 86 6.67 22.22 -22.71
CA GLY A 86 7.03 21.00 -23.46
C GLY A 86 8.37 20.36 -23.11
N LYS A 87 9.10 20.84 -22.10
CA LYS A 87 10.38 20.23 -21.70
C LYS A 87 10.16 18.93 -20.93
N VAL A 88 10.72 17.84 -21.42
CA VAL A 88 10.60 16.51 -20.81
C VAL A 88 11.84 16.15 -19.97
N LYS A 89 11.63 15.65 -18.75
CA LYS A 89 12.66 15.12 -17.86
C LYS A 89 12.25 13.76 -17.32
N ARG A 90 13.09 12.74 -17.54
CA ARG A 90 12.87 11.38 -17.01
C ARG A 90 13.60 11.15 -15.70
N ARG A 91 13.00 10.33 -14.83
CA ARG A 91 13.58 9.84 -13.59
C ARG A 91 13.38 8.34 -13.51
N LYS A 92 14.46 7.61 -13.21
CA LYS A 92 14.39 6.18 -12.91
C LYS A 92 13.81 5.96 -11.52
N ARG A 93 13.21 4.79 -11.31
CA ARG A 93 12.81 4.29 -10.00
C ARG A 93 13.99 4.35 -9.02
N LEU A 94 13.71 4.68 -7.76
CA LEU A 94 14.69 4.65 -6.67
C LEU A 94 14.88 3.22 -6.14
N SER A 95 16.06 2.91 -5.61
CA SER A 95 16.33 1.62 -4.95
C SER A 95 15.41 1.38 -3.75
N ASP A 96 15.21 2.40 -2.92
CA ASP A 96 14.14 2.47 -1.93
C ASP A 96 13.00 3.35 -2.49
N PRO A 97 12.00 2.74 -3.16
CA PRO A 97 10.95 3.48 -3.84
C PRO A 97 10.05 4.22 -2.84
N TYR A 98 9.43 5.29 -3.33
CA TYR A 98 8.27 5.84 -2.65
C TYR A 98 7.07 4.91 -2.84
N ILE A 99 6.09 5.02 -1.95
CA ILE A 99 4.80 4.33 -2.05
C ILE A 99 3.63 5.32 -1.94
N TYR A 100 2.48 4.92 -2.46
CA TYR A 100 1.23 5.65 -2.27
C TYR A 100 0.41 5.05 -1.13
N HIS A 101 0.46 5.68 0.04
CA HIS A 101 -0.55 5.45 1.08
C HIS A 101 -1.83 6.25 0.78
N HIS A 102 -2.98 5.77 1.24
CA HIS A 102 -4.30 6.35 0.94
C HIS A 102 -4.62 6.37 -0.57
N LYS A 103 -4.33 5.28 -1.30
CA LYS A 103 -4.54 5.21 -2.75
C LYS A 103 -6.00 5.45 -3.17
N TRP A 104 -6.96 5.16 -2.29
CA TRP A 104 -8.39 5.49 -2.48
C TRP A 104 -8.68 6.97 -2.77
N LEU A 105 -7.77 7.89 -2.41
CA LEU A 105 -7.90 9.31 -2.74
C LEU A 105 -7.72 9.59 -4.23
N PHE A 106 -7.01 8.74 -4.96
CA PHE A 106 -6.64 8.94 -6.36
C PHE A 106 -7.75 8.58 -7.33
N VAL A 107 -8.81 7.95 -6.82
CA VAL A 107 -9.93 7.40 -7.58
C VAL A 107 -11.27 7.80 -6.93
N LYS A 108 -12.37 7.67 -7.67
CA LYS A 108 -13.73 7.79 -7.13
C LYS A 108 -14.13 6.53 -6.36
N ASP A 109 -15.23 6.59 -5.62
CA ASP A 109 -15.72 5.48 -4.78
C ASP A 109 -16.24 4.28 -5.60
N ASP A 110 -16.62 4.50 -6.86
CA ASP A 110 -17.09 3.49 -7.81
C ASP A 110 -15.96 2.88 -8.66
N TYR A 111 -14.70 3.11 -8.29
CA TYR A 111 -13.55 2.59 -9.03
C TYR A 111 -13.47 1.06 -8.94
N VAL A 112 -13.36 0.41 -10.10
CA VAL A 112 -13.42 -1.06 -10.22
C VAL A 112 -12.06 -1.76 -10.08
N GLY A 113 -10.95 -1.01 -10.06
CA GLY A 113 -9.61 -1.61 -10.01
C GLY A 113 -9.24 -2.22 -8.65
N PHE A 114 -9.86 -1.77 -7.56
CA PHE A 114 -9.71 -2.34 -6.21
C PHE A 114 -10.87 -1.92 -5.31
N ASP A 115 -11.03 -2.55 -4.15
CA ASP A 115 -12.05 -2.15 -3.17
C ASP A 115 -11.67 -0.83 -2.47
N VAL A 116 -12.39 0.23 -2.82
CA VAL A 116 -12.13 1.59 -2.32
C VAL A 116 -12.43 1.71 -0.82
N GLU A 117 -13.40 0.96 -0.31
CA GLU A 117 -13.76 0.98 1.10
C GLU A 117 -12.73 0.21 1.93
N GLU A 118 -12.28 -0.95 1.47
CA GLU A 118 -11.15 -1.67 2.07
C GLU A 118 -9.90 -0.79 2.15
N SER A 119 -9.58 -0.04 1.08
CA SER A 119 -8.45 0.90 1.08
C SER A 119 -8.61 2.07 2.08
N LYS A 120 -9.85 2.49 2.41
CA LYS A 120 -10.12 3.43 3.50
C LYS A 120 -9.93 2.78 4.86
N GLN A 121 -10.38 1.54 5.05
CA GLN A 121 -10.17 0.80 6.30
C GLN A 121 -8.67 0.56 6.55
N ARG A 122 -7.93 0.18 5.52
CA ARG A 122 -6.45 0.10 5.53
C ARG A 122 -5.82 1.40 6.00
N SER A 123 -6.36 2.53 5.54
CA SER A 123 -5.91 3.87 5.95
C SER A 123 -6.19 4.17 7.43
N LEU A 124 -7.37 3.80 7.93
CA LEU A 124 -7.72 3.96 9.34
C LEU A 124 -6.80 3.11 10.23
N ALA A 125 -6.55 1.86 9.85
CA ALA A 125 -5.73 0.92 10.61
C ALA A 125 -4.33 1.48 10.88
N TRP A 126 -3.63 1.97 9.85
CA TRP A 126 -2.27 2.50 10.07
C TRP A 126 -2.26 3.87 10.73
N LEU A 127 -3.29 4.70 10.51
CA LEU A 127 -3.43 5.99 11.19
C LEU A 127 -3.72 5.85 12.70
N ALA A 128 -4.13 4.67 13.15
CA ALA A 128 -4.33 4.35 14.55
C ALA A 128 -3.04 3.88 15.25
N LEU A 129 -1.97 3.60 14.50
CA LEU A 129 -0.70 3.18 15.08
C LEU A 129 0.04 4.35 15.72
N ASP A 130 0.47 4.14 16.96
CA ASP A 130 1.31 5.09 17.69
C ASP A 130 2.79 4.98 17.29
N GLY A 131 3.52 6.09 17.45
CA GLY A 131 4.97 6.15 17.22
C GLY A 131 5.41 6.10 15.76
N ILE A 132 4.49 6.28 14.80
CA ILE A 132 4.81 6.33 13.37
C ILE A 132 5.38 7.71 12.97
N ASP A 133 6.57 7.72 12.38
CA ASP A 133 7.22 8.90 11.82
C ASP A 133 6.60 9.25 10.45
N LYS A 134 5.68 10.21 10.48
CA LYS A 134 4.97 10.71 9.30
C LYS A 134 5.88 11.37 8.26
N LYS A 135 7.12 11.77 8.60
CA LYS A 135 8.07 12.31 7.62
C LYS A 135 8.65 11.21 6.72
N ARG A 136 8.67 9.97 7.20
CA ARG A 136 9.24 8.80 6.50
C ARG A 136 8.19 7.87 5.90
N ILE A 137 6.90 8.12 6.16
CA ILE A 137 5.76 7.29 5.73
C ILE A 137 5.60 7.16 4.20
N GLY A 138 6.35 7.92 3.41
CA GLY A 138 6.39 7.75 1.96
C GLY A 138 7.31 6.64 1.48
N ARG A 139 8.19 6.07 2.32
CA ARG A 139 9.24 5.10 1.91
C ARG A 139 8.79 3.67 2.11
N LEU A 140 9.06 2.81 1.12
CA LEU A 140 8.75 1.38 1.21
C LEU A 140 9.51 0.71 2.37
N SER A 141 10.82 0.95 2.48
CA SER A 141 11.65 0.41 3.56
C SER A 141 11.08 0.72 4.96
N TYR A 142 10.64 1.96 5.15
CA TYR A 142 10.04 2.40 6.41
C TYR A 142 8.74 1.65 6.72
N TRP A 143 7.90 1.41 5.72
CA TRP A 143 6.69 0.61 5.90
C TRP A 143 6.98 -0.84 6.26
N GLN A 144 7.93 -1.46 5.56
CA GLN A 144 8.34 -2.84 5.83
C GLN A 144 8.86 -3.03 7.26
N GLU A 145 9.61 -2.07 7.77
CA GLU A 145 10.23 -2.16 9.09
C GLU A 145 9.27 -1.77 10.24
N HIS A 146 8.46 -0.72 10.06
CA HIS A 146 7.76 -0.09 11.18
C HIS A 146 6.24 -0.15 11.12
N VAL A 147 5.66 -0.34 9.93
CA VAL A 147 4.21 -0.19 9.73
C VAL A 147 3.54 -1.53 9.43
N LEU A 148 4.00 -2.25 8.40
CA LEU A 148 3.44 -3.53 7.99
C LEU A 148 3.43 -4.57 9.12
N PRO A 149 4.49 -4.75 9.94
CA PRO A 149 4.47 -5.72 11.04
C PRO A 149 3.38 -5.47 12.09
N ARG A 150 2.83 -4.26 12.14
CA ARG A 150 1.79 -3.85 13.10
C ARG A 150 0.40 -3.81 12.47
N LEU A 151 0.31 -3.94 11.15
CA LEU A 151 -0.95 -3.87 10.39
C LEU A 151 -1.50 -5.24 10.01
N THR A 152 -0.64 -6.24 9.97
CA THR A 152 -1.04 -7.64 9.93
C THR A 152 -1.02 -8.15 11.38
N PRO A 153 -2.13 -8.08 12.13
CA PRO A 153 -2.24 -8.86 13.35
C PRO A 153 -2.16 -10.32 12.91
N GLY A 154 -1.09 -11.01 13.34
CA GLY A 154 -0.83 -12.38 12.94
C GLY A 154 -0.52 -12.53 11.44
N LYS A 155 0.75 -12.46 11.05
CA LYS A 155 1.22 -13.56 10.22
C LYS A 155 0.83 -14.81 10.99
N GLU A 156 0.01 -15.69 10.41
CA GLU A 156 -0.15 -17.05 10.90
C GLU A 156 1.26 -17.60 11.12
N THR A 157 1.75 -17.50 12.36
CA THR A 157 3.12 -17.85 12.65
C THR A 157 3.05 -19.33 12.89
N TRP A 158 3.23 -20.06 11.80
CA TRP A 158 3.27 -21.50 11.79
C TRP A 158 4.51 -21.95 12.56
N LEU A 159 4.34 -22.22 13.86
CA LEU A 159 5.38 -22.68 14.77
C LEU A 159 5.67 -24.15 14.51
N ASN A 160 6.93 -24.54 14.61
CA ASN A 160 7.29 -25.96 14.62
C ASN A 160 6.95 -26.61 15.99
N SER A 161 7.14 -27.92 16.13
CA SER A 161 6.78 -28.64 17.36
C SER A 161 7.59 -28.21 18.59
N GLU A 162 8.84 -27.79 18.42
CA GLU A 162 9.68 -27.30 19.51
C GLU A 162 9.23 -25.91 19.97
N GLU A 163 9.02 -25.01 19.01
CA GLU A 163 8.54 -23.65 19.27
C GLU A 163 7.15 -23.65 19.93
N MET A 164 6.25 -24.53 19.46
CA MET A 164 4.90 -24.65 20.00
C MET A 164 4.87 -25.26 21.40
N ALA A 165 5.68 -26.31 21.64
CA ALA A 165 5.82 -26.90 22.97
C ALA A 165 6.36 -25.88 23.98
N SER A 166 7.41 -25.14 23.60
CA SER A 166 7.99 -24.06 24.40
C SER A 166 6.97 -22.97 24.70
N ARG A 167 6.18 -22.55 23.71
CA ARG A 167 5.17 -21.50 23.86
C ARG A 167 4.01 -21.90 24.77
N LEU A 168 3.55 -23.16 24.69
CA LEU A 168 2.49 -23.68 25.56
C LEU A 168 3.00 -24.12 26.94
N GLY A 169 4.32 -24.17 27.15
CA GLY A 169 4.91 -24.67 28.38
C GLY A 169 4.66 -26.16 28.61
N VAL A 170 4.50 -26.95 27.53
CA VAL A 170 4.18 -28.38 27.58
C VAL A 170 5.31 -29.22 26.99
N SER A 171 5.34 -30.51 27.33
CA SER A 171 6.24 -31.47 26.72
C SER A 171 5.83 -31.81 25.27
N SER A 172 6.76 -32.38 24.50
CA SER A 172 6.50 -32.89 23.15
C SER A 172 5.44 -33.99 23.10
N CYS A 173 5.32 -34.79 24.17
CA CYS A 173 4.30 -35.82 24.32
C CYS A 173 2.91 -35.20 24.51
N GLU A 174 2.78 -34.25 25.43
CA GLU A 174 1.54 -33.50 25.68
C GLU A 174 1.10 -32.72 24.44
N LEU A 175 2.03 -32.12 23.71
CA LEU A 175 1.73 -31.45 22.44
C LEU A 175 1.12 -32.42 21.41
N SER A 176 1.59 -33.66 21.35
CA SER A 176 1.03 -34.70 20.47
C SER A 176 -0.41 -35.04 20.86
N HIS A 177 -0.68 -35.17 22.15
CA HIS A 177 -2.04 -35.42 22.66
C HIS A 177 -2.98 -34.27 22.40
N LEU A 178 -2.54 -33.02 22.58
CA LEU A 178 -3.34 -31.83 22.28
C LEU A 178 -3.68 -31.74 20.79
N ARG A 179 -2.73 -32.09 19.91
CA ARG A 179 -2.93 -32.19 18.47
C ARG A 179 -3.95 -33.28 18.10
N GLU A 180 -3.81 -34.48 18.66
CA GLU A 180 -4.72 -35.60 18.40
C GLU A 180 -6.12 -35.38 18.95
N ALA A 181 -6.23 -34.67 20.07
CA ALA A 181 -7.50 -34.24 20.67
C ALA A 181 -8.19 -33.11 19.90
N GLY A 182 -7.59 -32.59 18.81
CA GLY A 182 -8.15 -31.51 18.00
C GLY A 182 -8.14 -30.14 18.69
N LYS A 183 -7.35 -29.97 19.76
CA LYS A 183 -7.26 -28.71 20.51
C LYS A 183 -6.30 -27.69 19.88
N LEU A 184 -5.57 -28.10 18.84
CA LEU A 184 -4.59 -27.27 18.16
C LEU A 184 -4.85 -27.28 16.66
N SER A 185 -4.84 -26.09 16.07
CA SER A 185 -4.84 -25.90 14.62
C SER A 185 -3.46 -26.21 14.06
N TYR A 186 -3.33 -27.20 13.17
CA TYR A 186 -2.04 -27.65 12.63
C TYR A 186 -2.10 -28.02 11.15
N LYS A 187 -0.93 -28.02 10.49
CA LYS A 187 -0.71 -28.58 9.15
C LYS A 187 0.54 -29.43 9.12
N LYS A 188 0.52 -30.48 8.29
CA LYS A 188 1.67 -31.38 8.09
C LYS A 188 2.47 -30.94 6.86
N LYS A 189 3.80 -30.80 7.00
CA LYS A 189 4.74 -30.47 5.92
C LYS A 189 5.86 -31.51 5.90
N GLY A 190 5.73 -32.53 5.04
CA GLY A 190 6.61 -33.69 5.04
C GLY A 190 6.45 -34.51 6.32
N ASN A 191 7.54 -34.73 7.05
CA ASN A 191 7.55 -35.43 8.34
C ASN A 191 7.33 -34.50 9.55
N ALA A 192 7.21 -33.18 9.33
CA ALA A 192 7.04 -32.20 10.39
C ALA A 192 5.59 -31.70 10.51
N PHE A 193 5.22 -31.31 11.73
CA PHE A 193 3.97 -30.61 12.05
C PHE A 193 4.25 -29.15 12.33
N LEU A 194 3.41 -28.28 11.78
CA LEU A 194 3.40 -26.84 12.03
C LEU A 194 2.06 -26.45 12.67
N TYR A 195 2.08 -25.54 13.63
CA TYR A 195 0.92 -25.12 14.42
C TYR A 195 0.69 -23.63 14.28
N ILE A 196 -0.56 -23.21 14.24
CA ILE A 196 -0.92 -21.79 14.33
C ILE A 196 -1.39 -21.49 15.75
N VAL A 197 -1.01 -20.31 16.25
CA VAL A 197 -1.50 -19.78 17.52
C VAL A 197 -2.67 -18.88 17.19
N ASP A 198 -3.88 -19.32 17.56
CA ASP A 198 -5.01 -18.42 17.64
C ASP A 198 -4.79 -17.57 18.89
N ASP A 199 -4.46 -16.29 18.74
CA ASP A 199 -4.35 -15.33 19.85
C ASP A 199 -5.75 -14.96 20.42
N GLU A 200 -6.75 -15.84 20.29
CA GLU A 200 -8.01 -15.73 21.01
C GLU A 200 -7.78 -16.17 22.47
N VAL A 201 -7.32 -15.20 23.26
CA VAL A 201 -7.49 -15.20 24.71
C VAL A 201 -8.99 -15.16 24.99
N ASN A 202 -9.57 -16.28 25.38
CA ASN A 202 -10.84 -16.30 26.09
C ASN A 202 -10.58 -16.80 27.51
N GLU A 203 -10.75 -15.83 28.43
CA GLU A 203 -10.90 -15.86 29.91
C GLU A 203 -10.51 -17.12 30.70
#